data_AF-A0A1W9WCG3-F1
#
_entry.id   AF-A0A1W9WCG3-F1
#
_cell.length_a   1.000
_cell.length_b   1.000
_cell.length_c   1.000
_cell.angle_alpha   90.00
_cell.angle_beta   90.00
_cell.angle_gamma   90.00
#
_symmetry.space_group_name_H-M   'P 1'
#
loop_
_entity.id
_entity.type
_entity.pdbx_description
1 polymer ?
#
loop_
_entity_poly.entity_id
_entity_poly.type
_entity_poly.pdbx_seq_one_letter_code
_entity_poly.pdbx_strand_id
1 'polypeptide(L)'
;VEDPIPAGTEVVDISLNTTSIIGKAPEVNRSDRRNGWGWWWFSHTELRDERAVLFATYLPKGTYEYTYQIRASIAGEYHVIPTHAEEMYFPEVFGHGDGSVFVVHE
;
A
#
# COMPACT_ATOMS: atom_id res chain seq x y z
N VAL A 1 -4.14 -0.27 8.05
CA VAL A 1 -4.44 0.38 6.76
C VAL A 1 -4.62 -0.72 5.74
N GLU A 2 -5.74 -0.71 5.05
CA GLU A 2 -6.04 -1.65 3.97
C GLU A 2 -6.14 -0.87 2.67
N ASP A 3 -5.40 -1.30 1.67
CA ASP A 3 -5.39 -0.71 0.34
C ASP A 3 -5.76 -1.77 -0.70
N PRO A 4 -7.03 -1.82 -1.14
CA PRO A 4 -7.48 -2.74 -2.17
C PRO A 4 -6.82 -2.46 -3.52
N ILE A 5 -6.48 -3.51 -4.24
CA ILE A 5 -5.73 -3.40 -5.50
C ILE A 5 -6.69 -3.52 -6.69
N PRO A 6 -6.48 -2.74 -7.77
CA PRO A 6 -7.29 -2.88 -8.99
C PRO A 6 -7.17 -4.30 -9.57
N ALA A 7 -8.30 -4.90 -9.94
CA ALA A 7 -8.35 -6.30 -10.41
C ALA A 7 -7.50 -6.61 -11.66
N GLY A 8 -7.14 -5.62 -12.47
CA GLY A 8 -6.24 -5.78 -13.63
C GLY A 8 -4.75 -5.77 -13.28
N THR A 9 -4.42 -5.67 -11.99
CA THR A 9 -3.05 -5.55 -11.49
C THR A 9 -2.75 -6.60 -10.43
N GLU A 10 -1.48 -6.96 -10.29
CA GLU A 10 -0.99 -7.91 -9.30
C GLU A 10 0.10 -7.24 -8.46
N VAL A 11 0.12 -7.50 -7.14
CA VAL A 11 1.22 -7.01 -6.30
C VAL A 11 2.51 -7.71 -6.65
N VAL A 12 3.58 -6.92 -6.75
CA VAL A 12 4.92 -7.48 -6.83
C VAL A 12 5.43 -7.69 -5.41
N ASP A 13 5.31 -8.92 -4.91
CA ASP A 13 5.97 -9.31 -3.66
C ASP A 13 7.47 -9.52 -3.89
N ILE A 14 8.27 -8.61 -3.35
CA ILE A 14 9.73 -8.64 -3.47
C ILE A 14 10.42 -9.43 -2.35
N SER A 15 9.66 -9.99 -1.39
CA SER A 15 10.21 -10.90 -0.36
C SER A 15 10.46 -12.30 -0.90
N LEU A 16 9.90 -12.63 -2.07
CA LEU A 16 10.06 -13.91 -2.75
C LEU A 16 11.38 -13.96 -3.53
N ASN A 17 12.15 -15.03 -3.33
CA ASN A 17 13.45 -15.28 -4.00
C ASN A 17 13.38 -15.35 -5.54
N THR A 18 12.19 -15.48 -6.13
CA THR A 18 11.98 -15.65 -7.57
C THR A 18 11.61 -14.33 -8.27
N THR A 19 11.35 -13.26 -7.51
CA THR A 19 10.96 -11.97 -8.09
C THR A 19 12.18 -11.24 -8.63
N SER A 20 12.32 -11.19 -9.97
CA SER A 20 13.36 -10.39 -10.61
C SER A 20 13.14 -8.91 -10.30
N ILE A 21 14.08 -8.31 -9.57
CA ILE A 21 14.04 -6.90 -9.17
C ILE A 21 14.10 -6.02 -10.42
N ILE A 22 12.95 -5.49 -10.84
CA ILE A 22 12.85 -4.31 -11.70
C ILE A 22 12.17 -3.23 -10.86
N GLY A 23 12.77 -2.85 -9.72
CA GLY A 23 12.08 -1.96 -8.80
C GLY A 23 12.78 -1.65 -7.48
N LYS A 24 12.32 -0.57 -6.83
CA LYS A 24 12.73 -0.17 -5.48
C LYS A 24 11.96 -1.01 -4.46
N ALA A 25 12.60 -1.43 -3.37
CA ALA A 25 11.90 -2.07 -2.25
C ALA A 25 10.81 -1.13 -1.70
N PRO A 26 9.71 -1.66 -1.13
CA PRO A 26 8.70 -0.82 -0.52
C PRO A 26 9.36 -0.03 0.60
N GLU A 27 9.22 1.29 0.51
CA GLU A 27 9.84 2.24 1.42
C GLU A 27 8.76 3.03 2.13
N VAL A 28 8.99 3.26 3.42
CA VAL A 28 8.16 4.11 4.26
C VAL A 28 8.92 5.41 4.48
N ASN A 29 8.38 6.51 3.96
CA ASN A 29 8.93 7.83 4.17
C ASN A 29 7.93 8.70 4.94
N ARG A 30 8.38 9.32 6.03
CA ARG A 30 7.56 10.33 6.70
C ARG A 30 7.75 11.66 5.94
N SER A 31 6.69 12.15 5.29
CA SER A 31 6.80 13.31 4.38
C SER A 31 7.31 14.59 5.07
N ASP A 32 7.09 14.71 6.38
CA ASP A 32 7.52 15.85 7.21
C ASP A 32 8.99 15.77 7.68
N ARG A 33 9.70 14.65 7.44
CA ARG A 33 11.13 14.51 7.76
C ARG A 33 11.92 14.13 6.53
N ARG A 34 12.63 15.11 6.00
CA ARG A 34 13.41 15.03 4.75
C ARG A 34 14.54 13.98 4.75
N ASN A 35 14.83 13.26 5.85
CA ASN A 35 15.89 12.24 5.94
C ASN A 35 15.78 11.42 7.26
N GLY A 36 14.74 10.59 7.41
CA GLY A 36 14.62 9.70 8.56
C GLY A 36 14.27 8.29 8.12
N TRP A 37 15.10 7.31 8.50
CA TRP A 37 14.86 5.89 8.24
C TRP A 37 13.51 5.49 8.88
N GLY A 38 12.45 5.44 8.07
CA GLY A 38 11.03 5.26 8.46
C GLY A 38 10.56 3.80 8.54
N TRP A 39 11.47 2.85 8.29
CA TRP A 39 11.23 1.40 8.19
C TRP A 39 10.63 0.77 9.47
N TRP A 40 10.78 1.40 10.65
CA TRP A 40 10.32 0.86 11.95
C TRP A 40 8.86 1.17 12.31
N TRP A 41 8.16 1.97 11.50
CA TRP A 41 6.83 2.49 11.85
C TRP A 41 5.72 1.48 11.53
N PHE A 42 5.92 0.68 10.48
CA PHE A 42 5.05 -0.42 10.14
C PHE A 42 5.69 -1.70 10.65
N SER A 43 5.01 -2.36 11.60
CA SER A 43 5.48 -3.58 12.23
C SER A 43 5.29 -4.81 11.34
N HIS A 44 4.30 -4.75 10.44
CA HIS A 44 4.03 -5.83 9.50
C HIS A 44 3.34 -5.30 8.23
N THR A 45 3.73 -5.84 7.08
CA THR A 45 3.08 -5.60 5.79
C THR A 45 2.70 -6.95 5.23
N GLU A 46 1.42 -7.11 4.89
CA GLU A 46 0.93 -8.25 4.12
C GLU A 46 0.54 -7.79 2.71
N LEU A 47 1.24 -8.29 1.70
CA LEU A 47 0.90 -8.08 0.31
C LEU A 47 0.08 -9.28 -0.16
N ARG A 48 -1.22 -9.08 -0.36
CA ARG A 48 -2.14 -10.10 -0.88
C ARG A 48 -2.51 -9.76 -2.32
N ASP A 49 -2.99 -10.74 -3.07
CA ASP A 49 -3.40 -10.54 -4.47
C ASP A 49 -4.49 -9.46 -4.61
N GLU A 50 -5.42 -9.39 -3.66
CA GLU A 50 -6.58 -8.49 -3.69
C GLU A 50 -6.35 -7.15 -2.96
N ARG A 51 -5.38 -7.09 -2.03
CA ARG A 51 -5.10 -5.89 -1.21
C ARG A 51 -3.72 -5.89 -0.56
N ALA A 52 -3.17 -4.71 -0.33
CA ALA A 52 -2.05 -4.50 0.57
C ALA A 52 -2.57 -4.12 1.97
N VAL A 53 -2.08 -4.79 3.01
CA VAL A 53 -2.43 -4.50 4.41
C VAL A 53 -1.20 -4.09 5.18
N LEU A 54 -1.27 -2.92 5.81
CA LEU A 54 -0.21 -2.34 6.61
C LEU A 54 -0.64 -2.26 8.07
N PHE A 55 0.19 -2.85 8.94
CA PHE A 55 0.02 -2.82 10.38
C PHE A 55 1.09 -1.96 11.03
N ALA A 56 0.65 -1.10 11.96
CA ALA A 56 1.51 -0.29 12.80
C ALA A 56 1.03 -0.40 14.24
N THR A 57 1.91 -0.78 15.16
CA THR A 57 1.58 -0.87 16.59
C THR A 57 1.33 0.52 17.18
N TYR A 58 2.04 1.52 16.68
CA TYR A 58 1.89 2.90 17.12
C TYR A 58 2.33 3.85 16.02
N LEU A 59 1.45 4.79 15.67
CA LEU A 59 1.70 5.79 14.63
C LEU A 59 1.53 7.20 15.23
N PRO A 60 2.62 7.88 15.62
CA PRO A 60 2.58 9.27 16.04
C PRO A 60 1.87 10.17 15.02
N LYS A 61 1.34 11.31 15.48
CA LYS A 61 0.78 12.33 14.58
C LYS A 61 1.80 12.72 13.50
N GLY A 62 1.35 12.75 12.24
CA GLY A 62 2.17 13.06 11.08
C GLY A 62 1.58 12.49 9.80
N THR A 63 2.27 12.73 8.69
CA THR A 63 1.95 12.21 7.37
C THR A 63 2.99 11.17 6.95
N TYR A 64 2.51 10.02 6.50
CA TYR A 64 3.33 8.88 6.10
C TYR A 64 3.05 8.57 4.63
N GLU A 65 4.12 8.34 3.89
CA GLU A 65 4.08 7.88 2.52
C GLU A 65 4.57 6.44 2.50
N TYR A 66 3.73 5.55 1.98
CA TYR A 66 4.07 4.15 1.76
C TYR A 66 4.06 3.89 0.26
N THR A 67 5.19 3.45 -0.28
CA THR A 67 5.30 3.10 -1.70
C THR A 67 5.40 1.60 -1.85
N TYR A 68 4.55 1.01 -2.67
CA TYR A 68 4.62 -0.38 -3.10
C TYR A 68 4.51 -0.49 -4.62
N GLN A 69 4.82 -1.66 -5.16
CA GLN A 69 4.81 -1.89 -6.61
C GLN A 69 3.69 -2.87 -6.99
N ILE A 70 2.98 -2.51 -8.05
CA ILE A 70 2.01 -3.38 -8.72
C ILE A 70 2.40 -3.53 -10.18
N ARG A 71 2.12 -4.71 -10.73
CA ARG A 71 2.28 -5.02 -12.14
C ARG A 71 0.91 -4.99 -12.80
N ALA A 72 0.79 -4.28 -13.91
CA ALA A 72 -0.38 -4.35 -14.77
C ALA A 72 -0.33 -5.62 -15.62
N SER A 73 -1.35 -6.46 -15.52
CA SER A 73 -1.40 -7.78 -16.19
C SER A 73 -2.51 -7.87 -17.25
N ILE A 74 -3.67 -7.25 -17.02
CA ILE A 74 -4.83 -7.34 -17.92
C ILE A 74 -5.29 -5.94 -18.29
N ALA A 75 -5.38 -5.65 -19.60
CA ALA A 75 -5.88 -4.38 -20.12
C ALA A 75 -7.38 -4.23 -19.88
N GLY A 76 -7.81 -3.05 -19.43
CA GLY A 76 -9.19 -2.78 -19.06
C GLY A 76 -9.35 -1.56 -18.15
N GLU A 77 -10.60 -1.22 -17.86
CA GLU A 77 -10.99 -0.18 -16.90
C GLU A 77 -11.51 -0.84 -15.61
N TYR A 78 -10.91 -0.47 -14.48
CA TYR A 78 -11.19 -1.08 -13.19
C TYR A 78 -11.57 -0.02 -12.16
N HIS A 79 -12.67 -0.26 -11.44
CA HIS A 79 -13.03 0.55 -10.28
C HIS A 79 -12.20 0.11 -9.08
N VAL A 80 -11.49 1.07 -8.48
CA VAL A 80 -10.64 0.83 -7.32
C VAL A 80 -11.42 1.18 -6.06
N ILE A 81 -11.47 0.21 -5.14
CA ILE A 81 -12.04 0.46 -3.82
C ILE A 81 -11.08 1.43 -3.09
N PRO A 82 -11.59 2.51 -2.47
CA PRO A 82 -10.74 3.46 -1.78
C PRO A 82 -9.93 2.79 -0.66
N THR A 83 -8.72 3.29 -0.43
CA THR A 83 -7.90 2.92 0.73
C THR A 83 -8.65 3.23 2.02
N HIS A 84 -8.61 2.32 2.98
CA HIS A 84 -9.25 2.46 4.29
C HIS A 84 -8.22 2.35 5.41
N ALA A 85 -8.28 3.24 6.38
CA ALA A 85 -7.41 3.21 7.56
C ALA A 85 -8.26 3.29 8.82
N GLU A 86 -8.06 2.37 9.75
CA GLU A 86 -8.75 2.35 11.04
C GLU A 86 -7.83 1.86 12.16
N GLU A 87 -8.17 2.20 13.39
CA GLU A 87 -7.57 1.59 14.57
C GLU A 87 -8.25 0.25 14.89
N MET A 88 -7.47 -0.83 14.98
CA MET A 88 -7.97 -2.20 15.18
C MET A 88 -8.86 -2.37 16.44
N TYR A 89 -8.64 -1.54 17.46
CA TYR A 89 -9.39 -1.61 18.72
C TYR A 89 -10.35 -0.44 18.95
N PHE A 90 -10.31 0.57 18.08
CA PHE A 90 -11.16 1.78 18.14
C PHE A 90 -11.70 2.08 16.73
N PRO A 91 -12.65 1.28 16.22
CA PRO A 91 -13.13 1.38 14.83
C PRO A 91 -13.84 2.70 14.54
N GLU A 92 -14.23 3.47 15.56
CA GLU A 92 -14.73 4.84 15.42
C GLU A 92 -13.67 5.83 14.90
N VAL A 93 -12.38 5.48 15.04
CA VAL A 93 -11.25 6.24 14.50
C VAL A 93 -10.85 5.63 13.16
N PHE A 94 -11.44 6.16 12.09
CA PHE A 94 -11.13 5.73 10.73
C PHE A 94 -11.03 6.90 9.76
N GLY A 95 -10.46 6.62 8.59
CA GLY A 95 -10.43 7.51 7.43
C GLY A 95 -10.43 6.70 6.14
N HIS A 96 -11.08 7.23 5.11
CA HIS A 96 -11.07 6.65 3.77
C HIS A 96 -10.35 7.60 2.81
N GLY A 97 -9.69 7.02 1.82
CA GLY A 97 -9.20 7.75 0.65
C GLY A 97 -10.33 8.08 -0.34
N ASP A 98 -9.95 8.63 -1.47
CA ASP A 98 -10.86 8.83 -2.59
C ASP A 98 -10.93 7.55 -3.44
N GLY A 99 -12.11 7.27 -3.97
CA GLY A 99 -12.27 6.24 -5.00
C GLY A 99 -11.65 6.70 -6.32
N SER A 100 -11.14 5.75 -7.09
CA SER A 100 -10.57 6.06 -8.41
C SER A 100 -10.92 4.99 -9.43
N VAL A 101 -10.78 5.36 -10.70
CA VAL A 101 -10.83 4.44 -11.83
C VAL A 101 -9.39 4.26 -12.32
N PHE A 102 -8.95 3.01 -12.41
CA PHE A 102 -7.63 2.66 -12.90
C PHE A 102 -7.75 2.02 -14.28
N VAL A 103 -7.05 2.59 -15.25
CA VAL A 103 -7.05 2.10 -16.63
C VAL A 103 -5.71 1.44 -16.92
N VAL A 104 -5.76 0.17 -17.30
CA VAL A 104 -4.60 -0.56 -17.82
C VAL A 104 -4.62 -0.50 -19.34
N HIS A 105 -3.58 0.07 -19.91
CA HIS A 105 -3.34 0.11 -21.35
C HIS A 105 -2.48 -1.08 -21.80
N GLU A 106 -2.60 -1.43 -23.08
CA GLU A 106 -1.74 -2.43 -23.76
C GLU A 106 -0.31 -1.92 -23.96
#